data_AF-A0A218WDP8-F1
#
_entry.id   AF-A0A218WDP8-F1
#
_cell.length_a   1.000
_cell.length_b   1.000
_cell.length_c   1.000
_cell.angle_alpha   90.00
_cell.angle_beta   90.00
_cell.angle_gamma   90.00
#
_symmetry.space_group_name_H-M   'P 1'
#
loop_
_entity.id
_entity.type
_entity.pdbx_description
1 polymer ?
#
loop_
_entity_poly.entity_id
_entity_poly.type
_entity_poly.pdbx_seq_one_letter_code
_entity_poly.pdbx_strand_id
1 'polypeptide(L)'
;MKKLISNSFKSLKKLESPNILNNDSEKKAALKILTEVERMSVSVFESLLCFLLRPRARSNSRSFVSKTLSSKQIPCENVNEVEDLNVKLLVLKSGKESNIQVHDVRKKAETLESSIQEIEEVLECISRNLVKTRVLLLNIISS
;
A
#
# COMPACT_ATOMS: atom_id res chain seq x y z
N MET A 1 8.78 -7.48 6.86
CA MET A 1 8.85 -6.03 6.57
C MET A 1 9.40 -5.18 7.72
N LYS A 2 8.78 -5.14 8.91
CA LYS A 2 9.21 -4.30 10.05
C LYS A 2 10.71 -4.40 10.40
N LYS A 3 11.29 -5.60 10.38
CA LYS A 3 12.73 -5.82 10.63
C LYS A 3 13.64 -5.22 9.55
N LEU A 4 13.24 -5.31 8.28
CA LEU A 4 13.99 -4.71 7.16
C LEU A 4 13.96 -3.18 7.23
N ILE A 5 12.78 -2.60 7.48
CA ILE A 5 12.59 -1.15 7.67
C ILE A 5 13.41 -0.66 8.89
N SER A 6 13.34 -1.38 10.02
CA SER A 6 14.13 -1.02 11.19
C SER A 6 15.64 -1.07 10.90
N ASN A 7 16.10 -2.04 10.12
CA ASN A 7 17.50 -2.15 9.73
C ASN A 7 17.94 -1.02 8.79
N SER A 8 17.10 -0.60 7.84
CA SER A 8 17.42 0.51 6.93
C SER A 8 17.53 1.84 7.68
N PHE A 9 16.58 2.16 8.58
CA PHE A 9 16.68 3.32 9.46
C PHE A 9 17.93 3.29 10.36
N LYS A 10 18.28 2.12 10.92
CA LYS A 10 19.51 1.96 11.70
C LYS A 10 20.76 2.22 10.87
N SER A 11 20.78 1.79 9.62
CA SER A 11 21.90 2.06 8.71
C SER A 11 21.99 3.55 8.39
N LEU A 12 20.89 4.23 8.08
CA LEU A 12 20.88 5.69 7.85
C LEU A 12 21.39 6.46 9.06
N LYS A 13 20.97 6.08 10.27
CA LYS A 13 21.43 6.70 11.51
C LYS A 13 22.94 6.53 11.75
N LYS A 14 23.56 5.47 11.22
CA LYS A 14 25.03 5.32 11.27
C LYS A 14 25.74 6.31 10.34
N LEU A 15 25.13 6.65 9.20
CA LEU A 15 25.67 7.66 8.28
C LEU A 15 25.57 9.09 8.86
N GLU A 16 24.73 9.33 9.87
CA GLU A 16 24.68 10.62 10.60
C GLU A 16 25.92 10.90 11.47
N SER A 17 26.87 9.96 11.57
CA SER A 17 28.03 10.14 12.44
C SER A 17 28.86 11.38 12.02
N PRO A 18 29.34 12.19 13.00
CA PRO A 18 30.07 13.42 12.72
C PRO A 18 31.30 13.23 11.83
N ASN A 19 31.89 12.03 11.87
CA ASN A 19 33.06 11.66 11.07
C ASN A 19 32.76 11.50 9.57
N ILE A 20 31.51 11.16 9.20
CA ILE A 20 31.09 10.95 7.80
C ILE A 20 30.54 12.25 7.19
N LEU A 21 29.83 13.06 7.98
CA LEU A 21 29.19 14.32 7.55
C LEU A 21 30.07 15.57 7.76
N ASN A 22 31.39 15.41 7.80
CA ASN A 22 32.32 16.50 8.11
C ASN A 22 32.05 17.74 7.23
N ASN A 23 31.57 18.84 7.83
CA ASN A 23 31.21 20.16 7.27
C ASN A 23 30.54 20.25 5.88
N ASP A 24 30.20 19.13 5.25
CA ASP A 24 29.66 19.05 3.91
C ASP A 24 28.14 19.24 3.99
N SER A 25 27.69 20.42 3.58
CA SER A 25 26.29 20.80 3.61
C SER A 25 25.46 19.97 2.62
N GLU A 26 26.05 19.53 1.51
CA GLU A 26 25.39 18.73 0.48
C GLU A 26 25.15 17.31 0.95
N LYS A 27 26.14 16.67 1.59
CA LYS A 27 25.96 15.34 2.21
C LYS A 27 24.92 15.35 3.32
N LYS A 28 24.91 16.41 4.14
CA LYS A 28 23.88 16.61 5.18
C LYS A 28 22.49 16.76 4.57
N ALA A 29 22.36 17.52 3.49
CA ALA A 29 21.10 17.68 2.78
C ALA A 29 20.63 16.35 2.15
N ALA A 30 21.53 15.64 1.46
CA ALA A 30 21.24 14.34 0.83
C ALA A 30 20.78 13.30 1.86
N LEU A 31 21.41 13.24 3.03
CA LEU A 31 21.02 12.31 4.10
C LEU A 31 19.66 12.65 4.72
N LYS A 32 19.34 13.94 4.88
CA LYS A 32 18.00 14.37 5.31
C LYS A 32 16.93 13.98 4.29
N ILE A 33 17.18 14.24 3.00
CA ILE A 33 16.28 13.85 1.91
C ILE A 33 16.09 12.34 1.91
N LEU A 34 17.16 11.56 2.06
CA LEU A 34 17.09 10.10 2.06
C LEU A 34 16.24 9.56 3.22
N THR A 35 16.36 10.17 4.40
CA THR A 35 15.56 9.81 5.57
C THR A 35 14.07 10.13 5.38
N GLU A 36 13.76 11.28 4.77
CA GLU A 36 12.38 11.68 4.50
C GLU A 36 11.74 10.81 3.41
N VAL A 37 12.49 10.54 2.31
CA VAL A 37 12.05 9.63 1.24
C VAL A 37 11.76 8.23 1.80
N GLU A 38 12.61 7.70 2.70
CA GLU A 38 12.37 6.40 3.33
C GLU A 38 11.10 6.39 4.18
N ARG A 39 10.88 7.44 4.99
CA ARG A 39 9.67 7.59 5.82
C ARG A 39 8.41 7.71 4.95
N MET A 40 8.43 8.56 3.93
CA MET A 40 7.30 8.76 3.02
C MET A 40 6.97 7.47 2.27
N SER A 41 8.00 6.76 1.79
CA SER A 41 7.83 5.47 1.12
C SER A 41 7.11 4.48 2.02
N VAL A 42 7.59 4.28 3.25
CA VAL A 42 6.95 3.38 4.22
C VAL A 42 5.50 3.78 4.45
N SER A 43 5.20 5.06 4.67
CA SER A 43 3.83 5.55 4.88
C SER A 43 2.91 5.29 3.67
N VAL A 44 3.41 5.47 2.45
CA VAL A 44 2.64 5.20 1.21
C VAL A 44 2.35 3.71 1.09
N PHE A 45 3.36 2.85 1.27
CA PHE A 45 3.17 1.39 1.22
C PHE A 45 2.25 0.90 2.34
N GLU A 46 2.37 1.42 3.56
CA GLU A 46 1.46 1.09 4.66
C GLU A 46 0.03 1.52 4.35
N SER A 47 -0.18 2.69 3.76
CA SER A 47 -1.50 3.18 3.38
C SER A 47 -2.12 2.34 2.27
N LEU A 48 -1.34 1.97 1.25
CA LEU A 48 -1.76 1.08 0.17
C LEU A 48 -2.11 -0.31 0.70
N LEU A 49 -1.25 -0.90 1.55
CA LEU A 49 -1.52 -2.18 2.17
C LEU A 49 -2.74 -2.12 3.09
N CYS A 50 -2.93 -1.03 3.84
CA CYS A 50 -4.13 -0.85 4.66
C CYS A 50 -5.39 -0.72 3.80
N PHE A 51 -5.31 -0.04 2.66
CA PHE A 51 -6.42 0.05 1.71
C PHE A 51 -6.77 -1.32 1.12
N LEU A 52 -5.78 -2.10 0.70
CA LEU A 52 -5.96 -3.43 0.11
C LEU A 52 -6.39 -4.50 1.13
N LEU A 53 -5.87 -4.44 2.36
CA LEU A 53 -6.07 -5.46 3.40
C LEU A 53 -7.21 -5.15 4.36
N ARG A 54 -7.87 -3.99 4.26
CA ARG A 54 -8.92 -3.57 5.21
C ARG A 54 -9.99 -4.66 5.31
N PRO A 55 -10.13 -5.36 6.46
CA PRO A 55 -11.25 -6.24 6.67
C PRO A 55 -12.48 -5.35 6.74
N ARG A 56 -13.39 -5.51 5.78
CA ARG A 56 -14.64 -4.76 5.84
C ARG A 56 -15.40 -5.25 7.06
N ALA A 57 -15.73 -4.33 7.97
CA ALA A 57 -16.55 -4.65 9.12
C ALA A 57 -17.84 -5.30 8.60
N ARG A 58 -18.08 -6.55 9.00
CA ARG A 58 -19.38 -7.18 8.80
C ARG A 58 -20.42 -6.24 9.40
N SER A 59 -21.23 -5.63 8.56
CA SER A 59 -22.52 -5.08 8.96
C SER A 59 -23.43 -6.26 9.33
N ASN A 60 -23.08 -6.98 10.39
CA ASN A 60 -24.01 -7.85 11.07
C ASN A 60 -24.91 -6.93 11.88
N SER A 61 -26.14 -6.82 11.41
CA SER A 61 -27.26 -6.26 12.14
C SER A 61 -27.35 -6.86 13.55
N ARG A 62 -26.90 -6.08 14.53
CA ARG A 62 -27.56 -6.00 15.85
C ARG A 62 -27.32 -4.59 16.38
N SER A 63 -28.40 -3.83 16.48
CA SER A 63 -28.45 -2.56 17.17
C SER A 63 -27.82 -2.70 18.56
N PHE A 64 -27.07 -1.72 19.03
CA PHE A 64 -27.45 -0.88 20.16
C PHE A 64 -26.62 0.41 20.12
N VAL A 65 -27.25 1.47 20.58
CA VAL A 65 -26.93 2.90 20.44
C VAL A 65 -25.48 3.27 20.79
N SER A 66 -24.81 3.97 19.88
CA SER A 66 -23.90 5.06 20.26
C SER A 66 -23.73 6.04 19.09
N LYS A 67 -24.39 7.21 19.22
CA LYS A 67 -24.14 8.41 18.41
C LYS A 67 -22.72 8.89 18.68
N THR A 68 -21.77 8.66 17.78
CA THR A 68 -20.53 9.45 17.76
C THR A 68 -20.00 9.63 16.34
N LEU A 69 -20.13 10.87 15.88
CA LEU A 69 -19.27 11.63 14.97
C LEU A 69 -18.93 11.00 13.60
N SER A 70 -19.57 11.57 12.58
CA SER A 70 -19.24 11.47 11.17
C SER A 70 -17.79 11.92 10.91
N SER A 71 -16.84 10.99 11.02
CA SER A 71 -15.58 11.13 10.30
C SER A 71 -15.89 10.91 8.83
N LYS A 72 -15.72 11.95 8.01
CA LYS A 72 -15.83 11.93 6.54
C LYS A 72 -15.19 10.67 5.98
N GLN A 73 -16.01 9.65 5.75
CA GLN A 73 -15.61 8.46 5.04
C GLN A 73 -15.78 8.82 3.57
N ILE A 74 -14.66 8.92 2.86
CA ILE A 74 -14.68 9.00 1.40
C ILE A 74 -15.38 7.72 0.93
N PRO A 75 -16.55 7.79 0.26
CA PRO A 75 -17.19 6.61 -0.26
C PRO A 75 -16.31 6.09 -1.39
N CYS A 76 -15.53 5.05 -1.12
CA CYS A 76 -14.95 4.28 -2.20
C CYS A 76 -16.08 3.40 -2.74
N GLU A 77 -16.71 3.88 -3.80
CA GLU A 77 -17.89 3.31 -4.46
C GLU A 77 -17.63 1.87 -4.99
N ASN A 78 -16.35 1.54 -5.21
CA ASN A 78 -15.91 0.27 -5.82
C ASN A 78 -15.86 -0.91 -4.84
N VAL A 79 -16.02 -0.69 -3.54
CA VAL A 79 -15.79 -1.73 -2.51
C VAL A 79 -16.98 -2.71 -2.45
N ASN A 80 -18.15 -2.35 -2.97
CA ASN A 80 -19.32 -3.24 -3.02
C ASN A 80 -19.15 -4.42 -3.99
N GLU A 81 -18.27 -4.31 -4.99
CA GLU A 81 -18.19 -5.26 -6.10
C GLU A 81 -17.36 -6.50 -5.79
N VAL A 82 -16.27 -6.37 -5.04
CA VAL A 82 -15.38 -7.51 -4.67
C VAL A 82 -16.08 -8.43 -3.66
N GLU A 83 -16.84 -7.86 -2.73
CA GLU A 83 -17.60 -8.62 -1.74
C GLU A 83 -18.82 -9.32 -2.37
N ASP A 84 -19.51 -8.64 -3.28
CA ASP A 84 -20.55 -9.23 -4.14
C ASP A 84 -19.98 -10.37 -5.00
N LEU A 85 -18.78 -10.20 -5.56
CA LEU A 85 -18.09 -11.24 -6.33
C LEU A 85 -17.76 -12.45 -5.45
N ASN A 86 -17.26 -12.25 -4.23
CA ASN A 86 -16.94 -13.33 -3.30
C ASN A 86 -18.19 -14.12 -2.86
N VAL A 87 -19.30 -13.42 -2.60
CA VAL A 87 -20.59 -14.08 -2.31
C VAL A 87 -21.04 -14.92 -3.51
N LYS A 88 -21.03 -14.36 -4.73
CA LYS A 88 -21.41 -15.08 -5.95
C LYS A 88 -20.51 -16.27 -6.24
N LEU A 89 -19.21 -16.17 -5.99
CA LEU A 89 -18.25 -17.28 -6.08
C LEU A 89 -18.59 -18.43 -5.10
N LEU A 90 -19.04 -18.12 -3.89
CA LEU A 90 -19.47 -19.13 -2.92
C LEU A 90 -20.75 -19.85 -3.35
N VAL A 91 -21.71 -19.13 -3.95
CA VAL A 91 -22.95 -19.76 -4.49
C VAL A 91 -22.63 -20.63 -5.71
N LEU A 92 -21.77 -20.15 -6.61
CA LEU A 92 -21.23 -20.93 -7.74
C LEU A 92 -20.57 -22.23 -7.29
N LYS A 93 -19.73 -22.16 -6.25
CA LYS A 93 -19.05 -23.34 -5.68
C LYS A 93 -20.03 -24.36 -5.07
N SER A 94 -21.23 -23.92 -4.66
CA SER A 94 -22.29 -24.80 -4.14
C SER A 94 -23.04 -25.55 -5.25
N GLY A 95 -22.77 -25.28 -6.54
CA GLY A 95 -23.38 -26.01 -7.67
C GLY A 95 -24.85 -25.67 -7.95
N LYS A 96 -25.35 -24.55 -7.41
CA LYS A 96 -26.77 -24.14 -7.53
C LYS A 96 -27.03 -23.08 -8.62
N GLU A 97 -26.06 -22.82 -9.47
CA GLU A 97 -26.02 -21.59 -10.28
C GLU A 97 -26.43 -21.79 -11.75
N SER A 98 -26.95 -20.72 -12.36
CA SER A 98 -27.24 -20.64 -13.79
C SER A 98 -26.01 -20.25 -14.63
N ASN A 99 -25.97 -20.63 -15.92
CA ASN A 99 -24.88 -20.25 -16.85
C ASN A 99 -24.66 -18.72 -16.95
N ILE A 100 -25.71 -17.92 -16.73
CA ILE A 100 -25.67 -16.45 -16.81
C ILE A 100 -24.90 -15.87 -15.61
N GLN A 101 -25.11 -16.41 -14.41
CA GLN A 101 -24.38 -15.99 -13.19
C GLN A 101 -22.90 -16.38 -13.25
N VAL A 102 -22.55 -17.52 -13.86
CA VAL A 102 -21.15 -17.93 -14.09
C VAL A 102 -20.43 -16.88 -14.95
N HIS A 103 -21.06 -16.45 -16.05
CA HIS A 103 -20.50 -15.47 -16.98
C HIS A 103 -20.31 -14.10 -16.32
N ASP A 104 -21.29 -13.61 -15.56
CA ASP A 104 -21.19 -12.33 -14.86
C ASP A 104 -20.10 -12.30 -13.80
N VAL A 105 -19.95 -13.39 -13.02
CA VAL A 105 -18.85 -13.53 -12.06
C VAL A 105 -17.51 -13.53 -12.76
N ARG A 106 -17.38 -14.27 -13.87
CA ARG A 106 -16.15 -14.30 -14.65
C ARG A 106 -15.75 -12.92 -15.15
N LYS A 107 -16.68 -12.17 -15.75
CA LYS A 107 -16.42 -10.82 -16.25
C LYS A 107 -15.98 -9.85 -15.14
N LYS A 108 -16.62 -9.93 -13.97
CA LYS A 108 -16.22 -9.16 -12.78
C LYS A 108 -14.83 -9.57 -12.27
N ALA A 109 -14.51 -10.86 -12.29
CA ALA A 109 -13.18 -11.35 -11.90
C ALA A 109 -12.09 -10.85 -12.85
N GLU A 110 -12.33 -10.90 -14.17
CA GLU A 110 -11.40 -10.36 -15.19
C GLU A 110 -11.18 -8.85 -15.01
N THR A 111 -12.24 -8.09 -14.69
CA THR A 111 -12.13 -6.64 -14.42
C THR A 111 -11.29 -6.36 -13.16
N LEU A 112 -11.50 -7.15 -12.10
CA LEU A 112 -10.74 -7.06 -10.86
C LEU A 112 -9.26 -7.41 -11.08
N GLU A 113 -8.98 -8.46 -11.87
CA GLU A 113 -7.62 -8.86 -12.22
C GLU A 113 -6.88 -7.75 -12.99
N SER A 114 -7.55 -7.14 -13.97
CA SER A 114 -7.00 -5.98 -14.70
C SER A 114 -6.67 -4.82 -13.75
N SER A 115 -7.58 -4.51 -12.80
CA SER A 115 -7.35 -3.45 -11.81
C SER A 115 -6.19 -3.77 -10.86
N ILE A 116 -6.02 -5.03 -10.47
CA ILE A 116 -4.88 -5.48 -9.65
C ILE A 116 -3.58 -5.31 -10.44
N GLN A 117 -3.57 -5.73 -11.71
CA GLN A 117 -2.39 -5.62 -12.56
C GLN A 117 -1.96 -4.15 -12.75
N GLU A 118 -2.90 -3.23 -13.00
CA GLU A 118 -2.60 -1.79 -13.09
C GLU A 118 -1.95 -1.26 -11.80
N ILE A 119 -2.46 -1.67 -10.63
CA ILE A 119 -1.89 -1.29 -9.33
C ILE A 119 -0.47 -1.85 -9.18
N GLU A 120 -0.23 -3.10 -9.58
CA GLU A 120 1.08 -3.74 -9.52
C GLU A 120 2.11 -3.03 -10.41
N GLU A 121 1.73 -2.66 -11.63
CA GLU A 121 2.60 -1.92 -12.57
C GLU A 121 3.02 -0.55 -12.01
N VAL A 122 2.06 0.20 -11.45
CA VAL A 122 2.33 1.49 -10.80
C VAL A 122 3.24 1.30 -9.58
N LEU A 123 2.98 0.27 -8.76
CA LEU A 123 3.78 -0.02 -7.58
C LEU A 123 5.22 -0.38 -7.93
N GLU A 124 5.40 -1.17 -8.98
CA GLU A 124 6.71 -1.55 -9.50
C GLU A 124 7.48 -0.33 -10.02
N CYS A 125 6.79 0.59 -10.71
CA CYS A 125 7.34 1.88 -11.13
C CYS A 125 7.82 2.72 -9.94
N ILE A 126 6.98 2.88 -8.90
CA ILE A 126 7.33 3.62 -7.68
C ILE A 126 8.54 2.98 -7.00
N SER A 127 8.54 1.65 -6.82
CA SER A 127 9.63 0.90 -6.19
C SER A 127 10.96 1.13 -6.93
N ARG A 128 10.96 1.02 -8.26
CA ARG A 128 12.14 1.28 -9.10
C ARG A 128 12.68 2.71 -8.93
N ASN A 129 11.79 3.70 -8.93
CA ASN A 129 12.20 5.10 -8.77
C ASN A 129 12.77 5.38 -7.37
N LEU A 130 12.17 4.81 -6.32
CA LEU A 130 12.70 4.93 -4.96
C LEU A 130 14.10 4.32 -4.81
N VAL A 131 14.35 3.16 -5.43
CA VAL A 131 15.68 2.56 -5.46
C VAL A 131 16.68 3.46 -6.17
N LYS A 132 16.34 4.01 -7.35
CA LYS A 132 17.19 4.94 -8.10
C LYS A 132 17.53 6.18 -7.27
N THR A 133 16.52 6.84 -6.68
CA THR A 133 16.72 8.01 -5.82
C THR A 133 17.63 7.68 -4.63
N ARG A 134 17.43 6.53 -3.99
CA ARG A 134 18.29 6.08 -2.89
C ARG A 134 19.74 5.89 -3.34
N VAL A 135 19.99 5.25 -4.48
CA VAL A 135 21.34 5.05 -5.01
C VAL A 135 22.00 6.39 -5.32
N LEU A 136 21.29 7.32 -5.97
CA LEU A 136 21.80 8.66 -6.27
C LEU A 136 22.20 9.42 -4.99
N LEU A 137 21.34 9.41 -3.97
CA LEU A 137 21.61 10.08 -2.70
C LEU A 137 22.76 9.42 -1.93
N LEU A 138 22.84 8.10 -1.91
CA LEU A 138 23.95 7.38 -1.28
C LEU A 138 25.28 7.65 -1.97
N ASN A 139 25.29 7.79 -3.29
CA ASN A 139 26.48 8.16 -4.04
C ASN A 139 26.95 9.57 -3.68
N ILE A 140 26.06 10.54 -3.49
CA ILE A 140 26.43 11.89 -3.01
C ILE A 140 27.05 11.83 -1.62
N ILE A 141 26.49 11.01 -0.72
CA ILE A 141 27.02 10.86 0.65
C ILE A 141 28.40 10.17 0.66
N SER A 142 28.64 9.25 -0.29
CA SER A 142 29.85 8.43 -0.35
C SER A 142 30.97 9.00 -1.23
N SER A 143 30.65 9.99 -2.09
CA SER A 143 31.62 10.75 -2.88
C SER A 143 32.43 11.69 -2.02
#